data_AF-A0A6L8LZS2-F1
#
_entry.id   AF-A0A6L8LZS2-F1
#
_cell.length_a   1.000
_cell.length_b   1.000
_cell.length_c   1.000
_cell.angle_alpha   90.00
_cell.angle_beta   90.00
_cell.angle_gamma   90.00
#
_symmetry.space_group_name_H-M   'P 1'
#
loop_
_entity.id
_entity.type
_entity.pdbx_description
1 polymer ?
#
loop_
_entity_poly.entity_id
_entity_poly.type
_entity_poly.pdbx_seq_one_letter_code
_entity_poly.pdbx_strand_id
1 'polypeptide(L)'
;MKKIAIIVGHSAASGGAANAKNGMTEYLFNDQLAQRIAPKLKNKGHEVLIVYRDCTYTDLPFKVNDTGSDVAVSLHCNAYNAAVSGSEVLYYKYSKTSPRLAELIQKEVVAALDLPDRGLRPVDKSHAGKKGDRGGYLCAKTKMPCVIVEPFFIDNDNDLSTAMNKMDQLSEAIAKGIAEYVD
;
A
#
# COMPACT_ATOMS: atom_id res chain seq x y z
N MET A 1 12.30 12.73 13.81
CA MET A 1 12.54 11.32 13.43
C MET A 1 11.31 10.51 13.77
N LYS A 2 10.84 9.69 12.83
CA LYS A 2 9.62 8.87 12.94
C LYS A 2 9.93 7.48 12.40
N LYS A 3 9.28 6.45 12.94
CA LYS A 3 9.43 5.06 12.52
C LYS A 3 8.26 4.67 11.62
N ILE A 4 8.56 4.18 10.42
CA ILE A 4 7.58 3.91 9.38
C ILE A 4 7.64 2.42 9.01
N ALA A 5 6.50 1.73 9.09
CA ALA A 5 6.36 0.37 8.58
C ALA A 5 5.85 0.41 7.13
N ILE A 6 6.62 -0.16 6.20
CA ILE A 6 6.18 -0.42 4.82
C ILE A 6 5.88 -1.92 4.71
N ILE A 7 4.61 -2.27 4.60
CA ILE A 7 4.16 -3.66 4.54
C ILE A 7 4.09 -4.07 3.07
N VAL A 8 4.79 -5.15 2.71
CA VAL A 8 4.66 -5.75 1.38
C VAL A 8 3.43 -6.65 1.39
N GLY A 9 2.41 -6.28 0.63
CA GLY A 9 1.23 -7.11 0.44
C GLY A 9 1.60 -8.48 -0.13
N HIS A 10 0.84 -9.51 0.27
CA HIS A 10 1.04 -10.88 -0.19
C HIS A 10 2.39 -11.48 0.21
N SER A 11 2.78 -12.62 -0.37
CA SER A 11 4.06 -13.28 -0.05
C SER A 11 4.62 -14.02 -1.25
N ALA A 12 5.91 -14.38 -1.22
CA ALA A 12 6.54 -15.17 -2.28
C ALA A 12 5.82 -16.51 -2.56
N ALA A 13 5.23 -17.13 -1.53
CA ALA A 13 4.47 -18.37 -1.67
C ALA A 13 3.03 -18.15 -2.19
N SER A 14 2.50 -16.93 -2.07
CA SER A 14 1.14 -16.58 -2.48
C SER A 14 1.13 -15.14 -3.00
N GLY A 15 1.57 -14.97 -4.25
CA GLY A 15 1.93 -13.68 -4.85
C GLY A 15 0.81 -12.67 -5.05
N GLY A 16 -0.44 -12.99 -4.70
CA GLY A 16 -1.59 -12.11 -4.87
C GLY A 16 -2.14 -12.11 -6.29
N ALA A 17 -2.73 -10.99 -6.69
CA ALA A 17 -3.14 -10.82 -8.08
C ALA A 17 -1.92 -10.83 -9.01
N ALA A 18 -2.11 -11.20 -10.27
CA ALA A 18 -1.04 -11.24 -11.25
C ALA A 18 -1.52 -10.78 -12.62
N ASN A 19 -0.63 -10.15 -13.36
CA ASN A 19 -0.85 -9.87 -14.77
C ASN A 19 -0.58 -11.14 -15.59
N ALA A 20 -1.60 -11.61 -16.31
CA ALA A 20 -1.52 -12.86 -17.06
C ALA A 20 -0.55 -12.81 -18.26
N LYS A 21 -0.23 -11.61 -18.79
CA LYS A 21 0.59 -11.47 -20.00
C LYS A 21 2.09 -11.47 -19.72
N ASN A 22 2.53 -10.81 -18.65
CA ASN A 22 3.95 -10.73 -18.31
C ASN A 22 4.34 -11.48 -17.02
N GLY A 23 3.38 -12.06 -16.30
CA GLY A 23 3.62 -12.85 -15.09
C GLY A 23 3.98 -12.03 -13.85
N MET A 24 3.90 -10.69 -13.92
CA MET A 24 4.12 -9.84 -12.75
C MET A 24 3.03 -10.10 -11.70
N THR A 25 3.45 -10.58 -10.53
CA THR A 25 2.57 -10.73 -9.37
C THR A 25 2.60 -9.47 -8.51
N GLU A 26 1.53 -9.23 -7.77
CA GLU A 26 1.40 -8.14 -6.81
C GLU A 26 2.52 -8.15 -5.77
N TYR A 27 2.90 -9.32 -5.23
CA TYR A 27 4.03 -9.44 -4.30
C TYR A 27 5.34 -8.93 -4.90
N LEU A 28 5.68 -9.40 -6.11
CA LEU A 28 6.93 -9.00 -6.80
C LEU A 28 6.98 -7.51 -7.09
N PHE A 29 5.86 -6.91 -7.50
CA PHE A 29 5.79 -5.47 -7.74
C PHE A 29 5.97 -4.69 -6.43
N ASN A 30 5.25 -5.08 -5.38
CA ASN A 30 5.27 -4.37 -4.10
C ASN A 30 6.59 -4.51 -3.34
N ASP A 31 7.28 -5.64 -3.47
CA ASP A 31 8.64 -5.79 -2.93
C ASP A 31 9.61 -4.79 -3.59
N GLN A 32 9.60 -4.69 -4.92
CA GLN A 32 10.42 -3.71 -5.63
C GLN A 32 10.07 -2.27 -5.24
N LEU A 33 8.78 -1.98 -5.10
CA LEU A 33 8.30 -0.66 -4.69
C LEU A 33 8.74 -0.32 -3.26
N ALA A 34 8.61 -1.24 -2.30
CA ALA A 34 9.04 -1.05 -0.92
C ALA A 34 10.55 -0.75 -0.82
N GLN A 35 11.37 -1.49 -1.56
CA GLN A 35 12.83 -1.30 -1.60
C GLN A 35 13.23 0.07 -2.18
N ARG A 36 12.37 0.71 -2.98
CA ARG A 36 12.59 2.07 -3.51
C ARG A 36 12.07 3.17 -2.58
N ILE A 37 10.95 2.94 -1.90
CA ILE A 37 10.39 3.89 -0.92
C ILE A 37 11.31 4.02 0.29
N ALA A 38 11.84 2.91 0.81
CA ALA A 38 12.63 2.90 2.03
C ALA A 38 13.84 3.85 2.04
N PRO A 39 14.75 3.86 1.04
CA PRO A 39 15.87 4.80 1.02
C PRO A 39 15.40 6.27 0.92
N LYS A 40 14.31 6.55 0.21
CA LYS A 40 13.77 7.92 0.09
C LYS A 40 13.31 8.48 1.44
N LEU A 41 12.61 7.67 2.24
CA LEU A 41 12.21 8.04 3.60
C LEU A 41 13.40 8.09 4.57
N LYS A 42 14.38 7.18 4.45
CA LYS A 42 15.62 7.23 5.24
C LYS A 42 16.41 8.51 4.99
N ASN A 43 16.51 8.95 3.73
CA ASN A 43 17.18 10.20 3.37
C ASN A 43 16.49 11.45 3.94
N LYS A 44 15.21 11.36 4.31
CA LYS A 44 14.46 12.40 5.04
C LYS A 44 14.62 12.33 6.57
N GLY A 45 15.43 11.42 7.09
CA GLY A 45 15.71 11.30 8.53
C GLY A 45 14.69 10.45 9.30
N HIS A 46 13.97 9.56 8.64
CA HIS A 46 13.07 8.59 9.26
C HIS A 46 13.70 7.20 9.38
N GLU A 47 13.24 6.42 10.36
CA GLU A 47 13.51 4.99 10.45
C GLU A 47 12.48 4.23 9.62
N VAL A 48 12.91 3.28 8.79
CA VAL A 48 12.02 2.53 7.91
C VAL A 48 12.21 1.03 8.09
N LEU A 49 11.10 0.34 8.34
CA LEU A 49 11.02 -1.11 8.48
C LEU A 49 10.17 -1.67 7.35
N ILE A 50 10.76 -2.53 6.52
CA ILE A 50 10.00 -3.30 5.52
C ILE A 50 9.47 -4.56 6.21
N VAL A 51 8.15 -4.72 6.22
CA VAL A 51 7.45 -5.84 6.86
C VAL A 51 6.95 -6.80 5.79
N TYR A 52 7.56 -7.97 5.72
CA TYR A 52 7.12 -9.07 4.87
C TYR A 52 6.07 -9.94 5.59
N ARG A 53 5.12 -10.49 4.82
CA ARG A 53 4.10 -11.42 5.33
C ARG A 53 4.60 -12.87 5.30
N ASP A 54 5.31 -13.23 6.36
CA ASP A 54 5.73 -14.60 6.71
C ASP A 54 4.78 -15.27 7.73
N CYS A 55 3.66 -14.62 8.04
CA CYS A 55 2.63 -15.08 8.98
C CYS A 55 1.24 -15.09 8.32
N THR A 56 0.24 -15.57 9.05
CA THR A 56 -1.14 -15.53 8.58
C THR A 56 -1.61 -14.08 8.42
N TYR A 57 -2.62 -13.84 7.57
CA TYR A 57 -3.18 -12.49 7.43
C TYR A 57 -3.77 -11.97 8.75
N THR A 58 -4.31 -12.87 9.57
CA THR A 58 -4.86 -12.53 10.88
C THR A 58 -3.80 -12.17 11.92
N ASP A 59 -2.57 -12.66 11.77
CA ASP A 59 -1.46 -12.35 12.68
C ASP A 59 -0.67 -11.11 12.25
N LEU A 60 -0.75 -10.74 10.96
CA LEU A 60 -0.03 -9.60 10.38
C LEU A 60 -0.19 -8.28 11.16
N PRO A 61 -1.38 -7.88 11.65
CA PRO A 61 -1.52 -6.62 12.38
C PRO A 61 -0.75 -6.62 13.70
N PHE A 62 -0.63 -7.78 14.36
CA PHE A 62 0.15 -7.91 15.60
C PHE A 62 1.65 -7.80 15.31
N LYS A 63 2.13 -8.46 14.24
CA LYS A 63 3.50 -8.29 13.76
C LYS A 63 3.82 -6.82 13.44
N VAL A 64 2.90 -6.10 12.79
CA VAL A 64 3.05 -4.67 12.50
C VAL A 64 3.03 -3.84 13.79
N ASN A 65 2.21 -4.20 14.78
CA ASN A 65 2.19 -3.53 16.08
C ASN A 65 3.51 -3.67 16.84
N ASP A 66 4.17 -4.82 16.73
CA ASP A 66 5.42 -5.12 17.43
C ASP A 66 6.62 -4.33 16.88
N THR A 67 6.50 -3.69 15.71
CA THR A 67 7.54 -2.78 15.20
C THR A 67 7.66 -1.50 16.03
N GLY A 68 6.57 -1.12 16.72
CA GLY A 68 6.45 0.17 17.40
C GLY A 68 6.50 1.37 16.44
N SER A 69 6.08 1.19 15.18
CA SER A 69 6.07 2.27 14.18
C SER A 69 5.04 3.36 14.50
N ASP A 70 5.34 4.60 14.11
CA ASP A 70 4.42 5.73 14.16
C ASP A 70 3.34 5.68 13.07
N VAL A 71 3.64 5.04 11.93
CA VAL A 71 2.74 4.87 10.77
C VAL A 71 3.00 3.53 10.08
N ALA A 72 1.95 2.93 9.52
CA ALA A 72 2.02 1.75 8.66
C ALA A 72 1.38 2.02 7.28
N VAL A 73 2.07 1.62 6.22
CA VAL A 73 1.59 1.71 4.83
C VAL A 73 1.72 0.34 4.19
N SER A 74 0.60 -0.27 3.81
CA SER A 74 0.57 -1.56 3.12
C SER A 74 0.47 -1.36 1.63
N LEU A 75 1.45 -1.88 0.89
CA LEU A 75 1.52 -1.77 -0.56
C LEU A 75 0.79 -2.95 -1.20
N HIS A 76 -0.13 -2.63 -2.10
CA HIS A 76 -0.97 -3.58 -2.83
C HIS A 76 -1.08 -3.16 -4.30
N CYS A 77 -1.69 -4.02 -5.11
CA CYS A 77 -2.18 -3.65 -6.43
C CYS A 77 -3.63 -4.14 -6.54
N ASN A 78 -4.51 -3.34 -7.15
CA ASN A 78 -5.88 -3.76 -7.35
C ASN A 78 -5.97 -4.79 -8.49
N ALA A 79 -7.08 -5.52 -8.57
CA ALA A 79 -7.42 -6.38 -9.70
C ALA A 79 -8.93 -6.58 -9.79
N TYR A 80 -9.47 -6.68 -11.01
CA TYR A 80 -10.90 -6.91 -11.20
C TYR A 80 -11.24 -7.69 -12.48
N ASN A 81 -11.15 -7.06 -13.65
CA ASN A 81 -11.60 -7.61 -14.93
C ASN A 81 -10.71 -7.21 -16.12
N ALA A 82 -9.46 -6.82 -15.86
CA ALA A 82 -8.48 -6.31 -16.83
C ALA A 82 -8.82 -4.99 -17.57
N ALA A 83 -9.99 -4.38 -17.31
CA ALA A 83 -10.40 -3.12 -17.95
C ALA A 83 -10.41 -1.92 -17.00
N VAL A 84 -10.63 -2.15 -15.70
CA VAL A 84 -10.64 -1.06 -14.71
C VAL A 84 -9.24 -0.49 -14.55
N SER A 85 -9.17 0.83 -14.32
CA SER A 85 -7.93 1.59 -14.18
C SER A 85 -8.08 2.59 -13.02
N GLY A 86 -6.96 2.95 -12.41
CA GLY A 86 -6.88 4.09 -11.50
C GLY A 86 -6.36 3.76 -10.10
N SER A 87 -6.09 4.82 -9.35
CA SER A 87 -5.47 4.77 -8.03
C SER A 87 -6.50 4.92 -6.92
N GLU A 88 -6.42 4.11 -5.88
CA GLU A 88 -7.17 4.28 -4.63
C GLU A 88 -6.31 4.00 -3.39
N VAL A 89 -6.57 4.74 -2.32
CA VAL A 89 -5.99 4.47 -0.99
C VAL A 89 -7.11 4.14 -0.01
N LEU A 90 -7.00 2.97 0.60
CA LEU A 90 -7.97 2.42 1.53
C LEU A 90 -7.56 2.76 2.97
N TYR A 91 -8.54 3.02 3.82
CA TYR A 91 -8.34 3.31 5.24
C TYR A 91 -9.50 2.76 6.07
N TYR A 92 -9.26 2.46 7.34
CA TYR A 92 -10.33 2.01 8.23
C TYR A 92 -11.33 3.14 8.50
N LYS A 93 -12.61 2.93 8.18
CA LYS A 93 -13.66 3.97 8.19
C LYS A 93 -13.86 4.67 9.54
N TYR A 94 -13.47 4.03 10.65
CA TYR A 94 -13.55 4.61 11.99
C TYR A 94 -12.20 5.17 12.51
N SER A 95 -11.16 5.17 11.68
CA SER A 95 -9.89 5.82 12.02
C SER A 95 -10.03 7.34 11.93
N LYS A 96 -9.57 8.06 12.96
CA LYS A 96 -9.53 9.52 12.97
C LYS A 96 -8.30 10.10 12.25
N THR A 97 -7.26 9.29 12.08
CA THR A 97 -5.93 9.74 11.62
C THR A 97 -5.56 9.20 10.25
N SER A 98 -5.97 7.96 9.92
CA SER A 98 -5.66 7.33 8.63
C SER A 98 -6.29 8.02 7.41
N PRO A 99 -7.46 8.70 7.47
CA PRO A 99 -7.99 9.43 6.32
C PRO A 99 -7.03 10.52 5.81
N ARG A 100 -6.34 11.22 6.72
CA ARG A 100 -5.38 12.27 6.34
C ARG A 100 -4.13 11.68 5.67
N LEU A 101 -3.58 10.59 6.21
CA LEU A 101 -2.50 9.85 5.58
C LEU A 101 -2.89 9.36 4.18
N ALA A 102 -4.11 8.82 4.05
CA ALA A 102 -4.63 8.32 2.79
C ALA A 102 -4.76 9.43 1.74
N GLU A 103 -5.30 10.59 2.12
CA GLU A 103 -5.43 11.78 1.27
C GLU A 103 -4.08 12.25 0.72
N LEU A 104 -3.07 12.37 1.59
CA LEU A 104 -1.74 12.81 1.22
C LEU A 104 -1.07 11.87 0.22
N ILE A 105 -1.16 10.55 0.44
CA ILE A 105 -0.61 9.55 -0.48
C ILE A 105 -1.40 9.53 -1.79
N GLN A 106 -2.73 9.53 -1.74
CA GLN A 106 -3.58 9.49 -2.94
C GLN A 106 -3.26 10.63 -3.90
N LYS A 107 -3.16 11.86 -3.38
CA LYS A 107 -2.84 13.05 -4.15
C LYS A 107 -1.51 12.90 -4.92
N GLU A 108 -0.46 12.45 -4.24
CA GLU A 108 0.86 12.30 -4.85
C GLU A 108 0.90 11.14 -5.85
N VAL A 109 0.24 10.02 -5.55
CA VAL A 109 0.17 8.84 -6.45
C VAL A 109 -0.56 9.18 -7.74
N VAL A 110 -1.70 9.85 -7.65
CA VAL A 110 -2.47 10.30 -8.83
C VAL A 110 -1.62 11.22 -9.70
N ALA A 111 -0.93 12.19 -9.10
CA ALA A 111 -0.07 13.11 -9.83
C ALA A 111 1.12 12.41 -10.51
N ALA A 112 1.71 11.40 -9.87
CA ALA A 112 2.82 10.65 -10.44
C ALA A 112 2.38 9.75 -11.59
N LEU A 113 1.31 8.97 -11.41
CA LEU A 113 0.90 7.96 -12.39
C LEU A 113 0.09 8.54 -13.55
N ASP A 114 -0.63 9.65 -13.33
CA ASP A 114 -1.58 10.20 -14.31
C ASP A 114 -2.63 9.16 -14.75
N LEU A 115 -3.07 8.35 -13.77
CA LEU A 115 -4.15 7.38 -13.91
C LEU A 115 -5.44 7.95 -13.29
N PRO A 116 -6.62 7.41 -13.60
CA PRO A 116 -7.88 7.87 -13.03
C PRO A 116 -7.85 7.93 -11.50
N ASP A 117 -8.24 9.07 -10.93
CA ASP A 117 -8.39 9.23 -9.48
C ASP A 117 -9.68 8.55 -9.02
N ARG A 118 -9.55 7.44 -8.29
CA ARG A 118 -10.70 6.71 -7.72
C ARG A 118 -10.99 7.12 -6.28
N GLY A 119 -10.20 8.04 -5.75
CA GLY A 119 -10.32 8.63 -4.42
C GLY A 119 -10.01 7.68 -3.28
N LEU A 120 -10.41 8.10 -2.08
CA LEU A 120 -10.22 7.32 -0.87
C LEU A 120 -11.32 6.27 -0.71
N ARG A 121 -10.93 5.11 -0.16
CA ARG A 121 -11.84 3.97 0.03
C ARG A 121 -11.97 3.60 1.52
N PRO A 122 -13.02 4.06 2.21
CA PRO A 122 -13.28 3.61 3.57
C PRO A 122 -13.61 2.12 3.59
N VAL A 123 -12.86 1.34 4.38
CA VAL A 123 -13.09 -0.09 4.60
C VAL A 123 -13.47 -0.37 6.05
N ASP A 124 -14.11 -1.53 6.28
CA ASP A 124 -14.37 -2.04 7.62
C ASP A 124 -13.93 -3.49 7.79
N LYS A 125 -13.98 -3.94 9.05
CA LYS A 125 -13.58 -5.30 9.44
C LYS A 125 -14.71 -6.31 9.37
N SER A 126 -15.78 -6.08 8.59
CA SER A 126 -16.94 -6.99 8.49
C SER A 126 -16.53 -8.42 8.09
N HIS A 127 -15.53 -8.54 7.22
CA HIS A 127 -15.00 -9.82 6.78
C HIS A 127 -13.90 -10.37 7.70
N ALA A 128 -13.43 -9.61 8.69
CA ALA A 128 -12.54 -10.01 9.78
C ALA A 128 -11.43 -11.03 9.42
N GLY A 129 -10.64 -10.78 8.38
CA GLY A 129 -9.56 -11.67 7.97
C GLY A 129 -9.96 -12.75 6.94
N LYS A 130 -11.24 -12.79 6.52
CA LYS A 130 -11.81 -13.83 5.67
C LYS A 130 -12.01 -13.33 4.23
N LYS A 131 -12.50 -14.21 3.35
CA LYS A 131 -12.86 -13.88 1.96
C LYS A 131 -13.75 -12.63 1.92
N GLY A 132 -13.39 -11.67 1.08
CA GLY A 132 -14.08 -10.37 0.96
C GLY A 132 -13.45 -9.25 1.79
N ASP A 133 -12.48 -9.55 2.64
CA ASP A 133 -11.71 -8.54 3.37
C ASP A 133 -10.77 -7.79 2.42
N ARG A 134 -11.08 -6.51 2.17
CA ARG A 134 -10.24 -5.59 1.40
C ARG A 134 -9.21 -4.88 2.28
N GLY A 135 -8.60 -5.61 3.21
CA GLY A 135 -7.63 -5.02 4.14
C GLY A 135 -8.20 -4.30 5.36
N GLY A 136 -9.52 -4.34 5.54
CA GLY A 136 -10.20 -3.70 6.66
C GLY A 136 -9.82 -4.31 8.00
N TYR A 137 -9.54 -5.60 8.08
CA TYR A 137 -9.02 -6.22 9.31
C TYR A 137 -7.63 -5.68 9.66
N LEU A 138 -6.71 -5.58 8.70
CA LEU A 138 -5.38 -5.01 8.90
C LEU A 138 -5.48 -3.59 9.46
N CYS A 139 -6.14 -2.69 8.71
CA CYS A 139 -6.25 -1.30 9.12
C CYS A 139 -6.99 -1.10 10.45
N ALA A 140 -7.92 -2.00 10.82
CA ALA A 140 -8.66 -1.92 12.09
C ALA A 140 -7.89 -2.47 13.31
N LYS A 141 -6.92 -3.35 13.10
CA LYS A 141 -6.17 -4.04 14.18
C LYS A 141 -4.75 -3.52 14.38
N THR A 142 -4.24 -2.80 13.40
CA THR A 142 -3.03 -2.01 13.50
C THR A 142 -3.26 -0.80 14.42
N LYS A 143 -2.37 -0.58 15.40
CA LYS A 143 -2.50 0.43 16.47
C LYS A 143 -2.15 1.84 16.00
N MET A 144 -1.21 1.95 15.07
CA MET A 144 -0.83 3.22 14.44
C MET A 144 -1.69 3.50 13.20
N PRO A 145 -1.73 4.75 12.68
CA PRO A 145 -2.35 5.06 11.40
C PRO A 145 -1.91 4.07 10.32
N CYS A 146 -2.89 3.47 9.65
CA CYS A 146 -2.67 2.36 8.72
C CYS A 146 -3.53 2.54 7.48
N VAL A 147 -2.88 2.51 6.32
CA VAL A 147 -3.53 2.59 5.02
C VAL A 147 -3.07 1.47 4.11
N ILE A 148 -3.89 1.16 3.10
CA ILE A 148 -3.52 0.28 1.99
C ILE A 148 -3.50 1.11 0.73
N VAL A 149 -2.38 1.08 0.03
CA VAL A 149 -2.17 1.82 -1.21
C VAL A 149 -2.36 0.85 -2.37
N GLU A 150 -3.38 1.08 -3.19
CA GLU A 150 -3.63 0.37 -4.45
C GLU A 150 -3.43 1.39 -5.60
N PRO A 151 -2.19 1.61 -6.05
CA PRO A 151 -1.88 2.72 -6.96
C PRO A 151 -2.42 2.50 -8.38
N PHE A 152 -2.72 1.25 -8.75
CA PHE A 152 -3.25 0.88 -10.07
C PHE A 152 -3.84 -0.54 -10.03
N PHE A 153 -4.44 -0.98 -11.15
CA PHE A 153 -4.94 -2.34 -11.35
C PHE A 153 -3.92 -3.21 -12.08
N ILE A 154 -3.37 -4.25 -11.43
CA ILE A 154 -2.28 -5.08 -12.00
C ILE A 154 -2.73 -5.91 -13.20
N ASP A 155 -4.00 -6.27 -13.26
CA ASP A 155 -4.59 -7.00 -14.37
C ASP A 155 -4.92 -6.10 -15.57
N ASN A 156 -4.80 -4.78 -15.44
CA ASN A 156 -4.86 -3.84 -16.54
C ASN A 156 -3.45 -3.56 -17.09
N ASP A 157 -3.23 -3.91 -18.36
CA ASP A 157 -1.90 -3.83 -18.98
C ASP A 157 -1.37 -2.40 -19.10
N ASN A 158 -2.24 -1.41 -19.33
CA ASN A 158 -1.83 -0.01 -19.44
C ASN A 158 -1.42 0.55 -18.08
N ASP A 159 -2.18 0.22 -17.04
CA ASP A 159 -1.89 0.57 -15.65
C ASP A 159 -0.54 -0.03 -15.20
N LEU A 160 -0.34 -1.33 -15.43
CA LEU A 160 0.92 -2.00 -15.09
C LEU A 160 2.10 -1.41 -15.87
N SER A 161 1.96 -1.22 -17.18
CA SER A 161 3.00 -0.60 -18.01
C SER A 161 3.36 0.80 -17.50
N THR A 162 2.34 1.61 -17.18
CA THR A 162 2.54 2.96 -16.63
C THR A 162 3.27 2.91 -15.29
N ALA A 163 2.86 2.04 -14.37
CA ALA A 163 3.48 1.91 -13.06
C ALA A 163 4.93 1.39 -13.14
N MET A 164 5.23 0.45 -14.04
CA MET A 164 6.61 -0.03 -14.26
C MET A 164 7.51 1.06 -14.83
N ASN A 165 7.02 1.82 -15.82
CA ASN A 165 7.78 2.92 -16.44
C ASN A 165 7.98 4.11 -15.48
N LYS A 166 7.06 4.30 -14.53
CA LYS A 166 7.07 5.38 -13.55
C LYS A 166 7.40 4.90 -12.13
N MET A 167 8.10 3.77 -11.99
CA MET A 167 8.35 3.13 -10.69
C MET A 167 9.09 4.07 -9.70
N ASP A 168 10.07 4.83 -10.17
CA ASP A 168 10.78 5.77 -9.29
C ASP A 168 9.87 6.94 -8.85
N GLN A 169 9.10 7.52 -9.79
CA GLN A 169 8.13 8.58 -9.51
C GLN A 169 7.04 8.11 -8.55
N LEU A 170 6.52 6.88 -8.72
CA LEU A 170 5.55 6.29 -7.80
C LEU A 170 6.14 6.12 -6.39
N SER A 171 7.37 5.59 -6.30
CA SER A 171 8.03 5.44 -5.00
C SER A 171 8.35 6.78 -4.32
N GLU A 172 8.68 7.82 -5.10
CA GLU A 172 8.83 9.19 -4.61
C GLU A 172 7.51 9.78 -4.12
N ALA A 173 6.43 9.60 -4.89
CA ALA A 173 5.10 10.07 -4.52
C ALA A 173 4.62 9.48 -3.20
N ILE A 174 4.75 8.16 -3.02
CA ILE A 174 4.36 7.50 -1.77
C ILE A 174 5.25 7.98 -0.62
N ALA A 175 6.58 8.06 -0.81
CA ALA A 175 7.49 8.56 0.21
C ALA A 175 7.18 10.01 0.62
N LYS A 176 6.82 10.88 -0.35
CA LYS A 176 6.44 12.27 -0.11
C LYS A 176 5.13 12.37 0.67
N GLY A 177 4.10 11.62 0.27
CA GLY A 177 2.82 11.61 0.99
C GLY A 177 2.95 11.09 2.42
N ILE A 178 3.83 10.11 2.66
CA ILE A 178 4.15 9.63 4.01
C ILE A 178 4.91 10.70 4.80
N ALA A 179 5.95 11.30 4.23
CA ALA A 179 6.76 12.33 4.88
C ALA A 179 5.90 13.54 5.32
N GLU A 180 5.05 14.06 4.42
CA GLU A 180 4.13 15.17 4.73
C GLU A 180 3.16 14.85 5.87
N TYR A 181 2.87 13.57 6.13
CA TYR A 181 2.03 13.17 7.25
C TYR A 181 2.77 13.11 8.59
N VAL A 182 4.06 12.74 8.57
CA VAL A 182 4.83 12.46 9.79
C VAL A 182 5.76 13.60 10.23
N ASP A 183 6.04 14.54 9.34
CA ASP A 183 6.76 15.79 9.59
C ASP A 183 5.87 16.84 10.28
#